data_AF-A0A1F3J4T1-F1
#
_entry.id   AF-A0A1F3J4T1-F1
#
_cell.length_a   1.000
_cell.length_b   1.000
_cell.length_c   1.000
_cell.angle_alpha   90.00
_cell.angle_beta   90.00
_cell.angle_gamma   90.00
#
_symmetry.space_group_name_H-M   'P 1'
#
loop_
_entity.id
_entity.type
_entity.pdbx_description
1 polymer ?
#
loop_
_entity_poly.entity_id
_entity_poly.type
_entity_poly.pdbx_seq_one_letter_code
_entity_poly.pdbx_strand_id
1 'polypeptide(L)'
;MIQNMKKFFAAAFILSSVMGAAQNVMQNSQIHGDFQTDFQYYLPDAKIGADTVPEKLLCNGYLNLLFTSGNFAAGVRYENYNNVMQGFDPRYKGSGIPYRFASYNHKDFEITVGNYYEQFGTGLLLRSYEERSLGIDNSLDGIRLRYKPYNGIYLKGLIGQQRFFFDKGDGIVRGLDGEINLNEFNKKWTAAKMKATFGGSFVSKFQADRDPIYKLPENVGGWAARTTLNYGNWMLTGEYAYKINDPSTVNKMIYKPGEALFASLSYSKKGFGITLSAKRIDNMNYRSDRSATGNVLTMNYLPALTKPHSYTLLAFYPYASQPNGEMAWQGQINYKIKKDTKLGGHYGTDVAVNYSRANAIDMQQVNDTTPLMKPGTLGYTSDFFAIGDELYYEDFNVEISHKFSKKVKGIFTWAYLTYNSDVIEGHTDGIFYNHIGIADVTYKITPTNSIRMEVQHLLSKQDEKNWANAMLEFTVAPKWFFMAGDSYNYGNPDNNKKLHYYTTGFGYTNNSSRIALTYGKQREGIVCVGGVCRNVPASYGFLVTITSNF
;
A
#
# COMPACT_ATOMS: atom_id res chain seq x y z
N MET A 1 -33.23 -40.81 -42.34
CA MET A 1 -33.34 -41.11 -40.89
C MET A 1 -32.05 -41.75 -40.32
N ILE A 2 -31.49 -42.77 -40.98
CA ILE A 2 -30.27 -43.49 -40.52
C ILE A 2 -29.01 -42.61 -40.41
N GLN A 3 -28.85 -41.62 -41.30
CA GLN A 3 -27.66 -40.73 -41.29
C GLN A 3 -27.68 -39.72 -40.13
N ASN A 4 -28.87 -39.30 -39.68
CA ASN A 4 -29.03 -38.40 -38.52
C ASN A 4 -28.85 -39.16 -37.20
N MET A 5 -29.24 -40.44 -37.13
CA MET A 5 -28.93 -41.30 -35.98
C MET A 5 -27.42 -41.51 -35.80
N LYS A 6 -26.66 -41.72 -36.89
CA LYS A 6 -25.18 -41.87 -36.80
C LYS A 6 -24.50 -40.59 -36.27
N LYS A 7 -24.98 -39.41 -36.66
CA LYS A 7 -24.48 -38.13 -36.13
C LYS A 7 -24.84 -37.93 -34.65
N PHE A 8 -26.03 -38.36 -34.24
CA PHE A 8 -26.46 -38.30 -32.84
C PHE A 8 -25.64 -39.26 -31.95
N PHE A 9 -25.40 -40.49 -32.39
CA PHE A 9 -24.55 -41.44 -31.68
C PHE A 9 -23.08 -41.00 -31.64
N ALA A 10 -22.56 -40.39 -32.71
CA ALA A 10 -21.21 -39.81 -32.70
C ALA A 10 -21.10 -38.61 -31.74
N ALA A 11 -22.10 -37.73 -31.70
CA ALA A 11 -22.14 -36.61 -30.75
C ALA A 11 -22.29 -37.08 -29.29
N ALA A 12 -23.12 -38.10 -29.04
CA ALA A 12 -23.25 -38.72 -27.73
C ALA A 12 -21.96 -39.44 -27.30
N PHE A 13 -21.25 -40.09 -28.24
CA PHE A 13 -19.97 -40.73 -27.97
C PHE A 13 -18.87 -39.71 -27.66
N ILE A 14 -18.82 -38.58 -28.37
CA ILE A 14 -17.92 -37.46 -28.09
C ILE A 14 -18.25 -36.80 -26.74
N LEU A 15 -19.53 -36.60 -26.39
CA LEU A 15 -19.88 -36.10 -25.04
C LEU A 15 -19.51 -37.09 -23.93
N SER A 16 -19.69 -38.40 -24.16
CA SER A 16 -19.34 -39.43 -23.18
C SER A 16 -17.83 -39.60 -22.98
N SER A 17 -17.02 -39.39 -24.03
CA SER A 17 -15.56 -39.46 -23.93
C SER A 17 -14.96 -38.23 -23.22
N VAL A 18 -15.61 -37.06 -23.31
CA VAL A 18 -15.26 -35.87 -22.52
C VAL A 18 -15.57 -36.08 -21.03
N MET A 19 -16.62 -36.83 -20.68
CA MET A 19 -16.92 -37.18 -19.27
C MET A 19 -15.92 -38.19 -18.69
N GLY A 20 -15.40 -39.14 -19.49
CA GLY A 20 -14.38 -40.10 -19.06
C GLY A 20 -12.99 -39.48 -18.84
N ALA A 21 -12.63 -38.44 -19.60
CA ALA A 21 -11.39 -37.70 -19.41
C ALA A 21 -11.45 -36.70 -18.24
N ALA A 22 -12.66 -36.29 -17.80
CA ALA A 22 -12.85 -35.36 -16.69
C ALA A 22 -12.56 -35.97 -15.30
N GLN A 23 -12.69 -37.30 -15.14
CA GLN A 23 -12.46 -37.97 -13.85
C GLN A 23 -11.02 -37.90 -13.36
N ASN A 24 -10.03 -37.86 -14.27
CA ASN A 24 -8.61 -37.74 -13.90
C ASN A 24 -8.15 -36.28 -13.66
N VAL A 25 -8.85 -35.29 -14.23
CA VAL A 25 -8.53 -33.86 -14.02
C VAL A 25 -8.97 -33.40 -12.62
N MET A 26 -10.08 -33.94 -12.11
CA MET A 26 -10.60 -33.57 -10.79
C MET A 26 -9.76 -34.09 -9.61
N GLN A 27 -8.97 -35.16 -9.77
CA GLN A 27 -8.22 -35.76 -8.65
C GLN A 27 -7.13 -34.86 -8.06
N ASN A 28 -6.59 -33.91 -8.83
CA ASN A 28 -5.58 -32.94 -8.40
C ASN A 28 -6.06 -31.48 -8.55
N SER A 29 -7.38 -31.28 -8.60
CA SER A 29 -7.98 -29.95 -8.67
C SER A 29 -8.30 -29.43 -7.27
N GLN A 30 -7.99 -28.16 -7.00
CA GLN A 30 -8.30 -27.51 -5.73
C GLN A 30 -9.04 -26.20 -5.97
N ILE A 31 -9.98 -25.88 -5.07
CA ILE A 31 -10.62 -24.57 -5.00
C ILE A 31 -10.23 -23.97 -3.66
N HIS A 32 -9.68 -22.76 -3.71
CA HIS A 32 -9.38 -21.94 -2.54
C HIS A 32 -10.21 -20.67 -2.63
N GLY A 33 -10.62 -20.12 -1.50
CA GLY A 33 -11.33 -18.86 -1.48
C GLY A 33 -11.12 -18.07 -0.20
N ASP A 34 -11.26 -16.76 -0.34
CA ASP A 34 -11.36 -15.85 0.79
C ASP A 34 -12.54 -14.90 0.61
N PHE A 35 -13.22 -14.65 1.71
CA PHE A 35 -14.42 -13.82 1.78
C PHE A 35 -14.23 -12.80 2.89
N GLN A 36 -14.58 -11.56 2.60
CA GLN A 36 -14.75 -10.53 3.61
C GLN A 36 -15.97 -9.69 3.29
N THR A 37 -16.72 -9.33 4.33
CA THR A 37 -17.73 -8.28 4.26
C THR A 37 -17.72 -7.45 5.53
N ASP A 38 -17.83 -6.13 5.33
CA ASP A 38 -17.93 -5.12 6.36
C ASP A 38 -19.30 -4.46 6.25
N PHE A 39 -20.06 -4.50 7.34
CA PHE A 39 -21.34 -3.81 7.48
C PHE A 39 -21.20 -2.71 8.51
N GLN A 40 -21.45 -1.45 8.12
CA GLN A 40 -21.42 -0.33 9.05
C GLN A 40 -22.80 0.30 9.18
N TYR A 41 -23.32 0.31 10.41
CA TYR A 41 -24.52 1.03 10.79
C TYR A 41 -24.15 2.40 11.37
N TYR A 42 -24.54 3.49 10.72
CA TYR A 42 -24.18 4.85 11.07
C TYR A 42 -25.24 5.52 11.97
N LEU A 43 -24.74 6.19 12.99
CA LEU A 43 -25.47 7.07 13.90
C LEU A 43 -24.95 8.50 13.72
N PRO A 44 -25.83 9.50 13.58
CA PRO A 44 -25.39 10.88 13.49
C PRO A 44 -24.81 11.35 14.84
N ASP A 45 -23.72 12.12 14.77
CA ASP A 45 -23.13 12.81 15.93
C ASP A 45 -22.50 14.13 15.45
N ALA A 46 -23.28 15.20 15.59
CA ALA A 46 -22.88 16.54 15.16
C ALA A 46 -21.63 17.07 15.88
N LYS A 47 -21.28 16.55 17.07
CA LYS A 47 -20.10 17.04 17.81
C LYS A 47 -18.80 16.63 17.13
N ILE A 48 -18.76 15.44 16.55
CA ILE A 48 -17.58 14.91 15.83
C ILE A 48 -17.67 15.12 14.32
N GLY A 49 -18.74 15.77 13.82
CA GLY A 49 -18.98 15.91 12.37
C GLY A 49 -19.47 14.63 11.68
N ALA A 50 -20.05 13.67 12.42
CA ALA A 50 -20.63 12.47 11.82
C ALA A 50 -22.02 12.80 11.25
N ASP A 51 -22.07 12.95 9.93
CA ASP A 51 -23.27 13.32 9.19
C ASP A 51 -24.38 12.25 9.21
N THR A 52 -25.60 12.69 8.90
CA THR A 52 -26.72 11.75 8.71
C THR A 52 -26.58 11.03 7.38
N VAL A 53 -26.38 9.72 7.43
CA VAL A 53 -26.42 8.86 6.24
C VAL A 53 -27.88 8.48 5.95
N PRO A 54 -28.43 8.75 4.74
CA PRO A 54 -29.80 8.39 4.41
C PRO A 54 -30.08 6.89 4.55
N GLU A 55 -29.15 6.07 4.07
CA GLU A 55 -29.16 4.62 4.23
C GLU A 55 -28.25 4.25 5.41
N LYS A 56 -28.84 4.06 6.59
CA LYS A 56 -28.08 3.88 7.83
C LYS A 56 -27.13 2.67 7.82
N LEU A 57 -27.37 1.66 6.99
CA LEU A 57 -26.53 0.48 6.86
C LEU A 57 -25.82 0.48 5.49
N LEU A 58 -24.50 0.62 5.51
CA LEU A 58 -23.64 0.53 4.32
C LEU A 58 -22.82 -0.77 4.37
N CYS A 59 -22.41 -1.27 3.21
CA CYS A 59 -21.63 -2.50 3.10
C CYS A 59 -20.57 -2.45 2.00
N ASN A 60 -19.41 -3.00 2.32
CA ASN A 60 -18.40 -3.36 1.33
C ASN A 60 -18.08 -4.85 1.51
N GLY A 61 -17.98 -5.61 0.43
CA GLY A 61 -17.64 -7.02 0.53
C GLY A 61 -17.12 -7.60 -0.76
N TYR A 62 -16.40 -8.71 -0.64
CA TYR A 62 -15.86 -9.44 -1.77
C TYR A 62 -15.73 -10.93 -1.47
N LEU A 63 -15.67 -11.72 -2.54
CA LEU A 63 -15.36 -13.14 -2.53
C LEU A 63 -14.34 -13.43 -3.63
N ASN A 64 -13.17 -13.91 -3.25
CA ASN A 64 -12.20 -14.49 -4.16
C ASN A 64 -12.43 -16.00 -4.27
N LEU A 65 -12.37 -16.51 -5.48
CA LEU A 65 -12.30 -17.94 -5.76
C LEU A 65 -11.14 -18.20 -6.71
N LEU A 66 -10.30 -19.17 -6.35
CA LEU A 66 -9.15 -19.61 -7.13
C LEU A 66 -9.27 -21.12 -7.36
N PHE A 67 -9.40 -21.50 -8.62
CA PHE A 67 -9.28 -22.87 -9.07
C PHE A 67 -7.86 -23.15 -9.54
N THR A 68 -7.24 -24.24 -9.07
CA THR A 68 -5.93 -24.71 -9.54
C THR A 68 -6.02 -26.17 -9.95
N SER A 69 -5.37 -26.52 -11.07
CA SER A 69 -5.26 -27.90 -11.55
C SER A 69 -3.96 -28.06 -12.35
N GLY A 70 -2.95 -28.67 -11.73
CA GLY A 70 -1.62 -28.83 -12.33
C GLY A 70 -0.99 -27.48 -12.72
N ASN A 71 -0.74 -27.30 -14.01
CA ASN A 71 -0.13 -26.09 -14.59
C ASN A 71 -1.12 -24.94 -14.83
N PHE A 72 -2.41 -25.17 -14.63
CA PHE A 72 -3.47 -24.20 -14.91
C PHE A 72 -4.04 -23.62 -13.62
N ALA A 73 -4.31 -22.32 -13.64
CA ALA A 73 -5.11 -21.66 -12.61
C ALA A 73 -6.11 -20.70 -13.23
N ALA A 74 -7.30 -20.58 -12.62
CA ALA A 74 -8.29 -19.58 -12.98
C ALA A 74 -8.89 -19.00 -11.72
N GLY A 75 -9.12 -17.69 -11.70
CA GLY A 75 -9.69 -17.04 -10.53
C GLY A 75 -10.70 -15.98 -10.90
N VAL A 76 -11.64 -15.75 -9.98
CA VAL A 76 -12.65 -14.70 -10.07
C VAL A 76 -12.77 -14.01 -8.71
N ARG A 77 -13.01 -12.70 -8.73
CA ARG A 77 -13.42 -11.94 -7.55
C ARG A 77 -14.78 -11.31 -7.80
N TYR A 78 -15.76 -11.71 -7.01
CA TYR A 78 -17.04 -11.02 -6.92
C TYR A 78 -16.93 -9.92 -5.87
N GLU A 79 -17.50 -8.75 -6.14
CA GLU A 79 -17.53 -7.61 -5.24
C GLU A 79 -18.94 -7.07 -5.08
N ASN A 80 -19.29 -6.68 -3.86
CA ASN A 80 -20.56 -6.05 -3.53
C ASN A 80 -20.34 -4.78 -2.72
N TYR A 81 -20.81 -3.68 -3.29
CA TYR A 81 -20.71 -2.31 -2.80
C TYR A 81 -22.05 -1.59 -3.03
N ASN A 82 -23.19 -2.30 -2.95
CA ASN A 82 -24.50 -1.74 -3.28
C ASN A 82 -24.78 -0.44 -2.50
N ASN A 83 -24.24 -0.35 -1.28
CA ASN A 83 -24.15 0.86 -0.47
C ASN A 83 -22.73 1.05 0.05
N VAL A 84 -21.90 1.78 -0.69
CA VAL A 84 -20.49 2.00 -0.37
C VAL A 84 -20.33 2.65 1.01
N MET A 85 -19.51 2.07 1.89
CA MET A 85 -19.20 2.66 3.21
C MET A 85 -18.55 4.05 3.08
N GLN A 86 -18.78 4.92 4.06
CA GLN A 86 -18.18 6.26 4.08
C GLN A 86 -16.64 6.20 4.00
N GLY A 87 -16.04 7.19 3.32
CA GLY A 87 -14.61 7.25 3.05
C GLY A 87 -14.14 6.44 1.84
N PHE A 88 -14.97 5.57 1.27
CA PHE A 88 -14.71 4.95 -0.03
C PHE A 88 -15.31 5.80 -1.15
N ASP A 89 -14.72 5.70 -2.34
CA ASP A 89 -15.17 6.46 -3.50
C ASP A 89 -16.58 5.98 -3.92
N PRO A 90 -17.58 6.89 -4.01
CA PRO A 90 -18.96 6.51 -4.35
C PRO A 90 -19.12 5.81 -5.70
N ARG A 91 -18.15 5.92 -6.62
CA ARG A 91 -18.15 5.23 -7.92
C ARG A 91 -18.00 3.71 -7.78
N TYR A 92 -17.63 3.20 -6.60
CA TYR A 92 -17.73 1.78 -6.29
C TYR A 92 -19.18 1.29 -6.15
N LYS A 93 -20.20 2.16 -6.16
CA LYS A 93 -21.59 1.73 -5.95
C LYS A 93 -22.03 0.68 -6.97
N GLY A 94 -22.39 -0.51 -6.49
CA GLY A 94 -22.89 -1.61 -7.31
C GLY A 94 -22.35 -2.97 -6.91
N SER A 95 -22.49 -3.97 -7.78
CA SER A 95 -21.89 -5.30 -7.58
C SER A 95 -21.53 -5.94 -8.91
N GLY A 96 -20.52 -6.81 -8.92
CA GLY A 96 -20.04 -7.42 -10.16
C GLY A 96 -18.79 -8.27 -9.99
N ILE A 97 -18.18 -8.67 -11.11
CA ILE A 97 -16.93 -9.45 -11.17
C ILE A 97 -15.85 -8.59 -11.84
N PRO A 98 -15.24 -7.64 -11.11
CA PRO A 98 -14.23 -6.75 -11.70
C PRO A 98 -12.88 -7.45 -11.91
N TYR A 99 -12.65 -8.61 -11.29
CA TYR A 99 -11.42 -9.37 -11.41
C TYR A 99 -11.68 -10.80 -11.86
N ARG A 100 -11.04 -11.20 -12.96
CA ARG A 100 -11.15 -12.53 -13.56
C ARG A 100 -9.90 -12.83 -14.37
N PHE A 101 -9.35 -14.03 -14.24
CA PHE A 101 -8.17 -14.41 -15.01
C PHE A 101 -8.09 -15.91 -15.26
N ALA A 102 -7.30 -16.26 -16.26
CA ALA A 102 -6.78 -17.60 -16.48
C ALA A 102 -5.26 -17.50 -16.67
N SER A 103 -4.52 -18.40 -16.01
CA SER A 103 -3.08 -18.50 -16.15
C SER A 103 -2.65 -19.93 -16.43
N TYR A 104 -1.56 -20.04 -17.20
CA TYR A 104 -0.92 -21.30 -17.52
C TYR A 104 0.58 -21.16 -17.29
N ASN A 105 1.12 -22.01 -16.42
CA ASN A 105 2.53 -22.02 -16.05
C ASN A 105 3.16 -23.33 -16.50
N HIS A 106 4.14 -23.26 -17.39
CA HIS A 106 4.87 -24.42 -17.86
C HIS A 106 6.37 -24.16 -17.92
N LYS A 107 7.11 -24.81 -17.01
CA LYS A 107 8.58 -24.76 -16.91
C LYS A 107 9.10 -23.31 -16.81
N ASP A 108 9.51 -22.76 -17.94
CA ASP A 108 10.20 -21.48 -18.06
C ASP A 108 9.26 -20.35 -18.51
N PHE A 109 7.97 -20.62 -18.65
CA PHE A 109 7.01 -19.70 -19.25
C PHE A 109 5.68 -19.67 -18.49
N GLU A 110 5.17 -18.47 -18.26
CA GLU A 110 3.89 -18.22 -17.62
C GLU A 110 3.08 -17.20 -18.45
N ILE A 111 1.86 -17.55 -18.83
CA ILE A 111 0.88 -16.62 -19.42
C ILE A 111 -0.19 -16.35 -18.40
N THR A 112 -0.68 -15.11 -18.35
CA THR A 112 -1.94 -14.75 -17.72
C THR A 112 -2.77 -13.91 -18.68
N VAL A 113 -4.05 -14.25 -18.84
CA VAL A 113 -5.03 -13.47 -19.61
C VAL A 113 -6.17 -13.07 -18.67
N GLY A 114 -6.64 -11.83 -18.79
CA GLY A 114 -7.61 -11.22 -17.88
C GLY A 114 -6.89 -10.28 -16.91
N ASN A 115 -7.36 -10.20 -15.67
CA ASN A 115 -6.78 -9.33 -14.66
C ASN A 115 -5.48 -9.90 -14.08
N TYR A 116 -4.50 -9.03 -13.89
CA TYR A 116 -3.29 -9.34 -13.16
C TYR A 116 -2.72 -8.11 -12.45
N TYR A 117 -1.95 -8.39 -11.41
CA TYR A 117 -1.08 -7.44 -10.73
C TYR A 117 0.36 -7.68 -11.17
N GLU A 118 1.13 -6.61 -11.34
CA GLU A 118 2.54 -6.68 -11.72
C GLU A 118 3.32 -5.47 -11.19
N GLN A 119 4.59 -5.71 -10.87
CA GLN A 119 5.51 -4.67 -10.43
C GLN A 119 6.86 -4.83 -11.14
N PHE A 120 7.35 -3.73 -11.70
CA PHE A 120 8.71 -3.64 -12.25
C PHE A 120 9.61 -2.90 -11.26
N GLY A 121 10.72 -3.53 -10.88
CA GLY A 121 11.62 -3.00 -9.85
C GLY A 121 10.90 -2.72 -8.52
N THR A 122 11.17 -1.56 -7.94
CA THR A 122 10.52 -1.02 -6.74
C THR A 122 9.14 -0.39 -7.04
N GLY A 123 8.78 -0.28 -8.33
CA GLY A 123 7.49 0.25 -8.77
C GLY A 123 7.52 1.69 -9.27
N LEU A 124 8.71 2.31 -9.43
CA LEU A 124 8.82 3.72 -9.83
C LEU A 124 8.18 4.03 -11.20
N LEU A 125 8.11 3.04 -12.09
CA LEU A 125 7.38 3.14 -13.37
C LEU A 125 6.09 2.34 -13.42
N LEU A 126 6.06 1.14 -12.83
CA LEU A 126 4.88 0.28 -12.85
C LEU A 126 4.75 -0.52 -11.56
N ARG A 127 3.63 -0.32 -10.88
CA ARG A 127 3.12 -1.14 -9.79
C ARG A 127 1.59 -1.16 -9.85
N SER A 128 1.03 -2.28 -10.29
CA SER A 128 -0.37 -2.60 -10.02
C SER A 128 -0.48 -3.52 -8.81
N TYR A 129 -1.37 -3.16 -7.89
CA TYR A 129 -1.61 -3.84 -6.62
C TYR A 129 -3.03 -3.56 -6.12
N GLU A 130 -3.44 -4.35 -5.14
CA GLU A 130 -4.65 -4.11 -4.38
C GLU A 130 -4.28 -3.68 -2.95
N GLU A 131 -4.85 -2.58 -2.50
CA GLU A 131 -4.82 -2.13 -1.11
C GLU A 131 -6.21 -1.57 -0.76
N ARG A 132 -7.06 -2.46 -0.25
CA ARG A 132 -8.49 -2.15 -0.01
C ARG A 132 -8.68 -1.04 1.02
N SER A 133 -7.81 -0.94 2.01
CA SER A 133 -7.91 0.11 3.04
C SER A 133 -7.76 1.53 2.46
N LEU A 134 -7.05 1.65 1.35
CA LEU A 134 -6.89 2.89 0.57
C LEU A 134 -7.87 3.01 -0.60
N GLY A 135 -8.73 2.00 -0.83
CA GLY A 135 -9.61 1.93 -1.99
C GLY A 135 -8.85 1.74 -3.31
N ILE A 136 -7.63 1.22 -3.26
CA ILE A 136 -6.78 1.00 -4.44
C ILE A 136 -7.00 -0.41 -4.95
N ASP A 137 -7.46 -0.50 -6.19
CA ASP A 137 -7.25 -1.66 -7.04
C ASP A 137 -7.04 -1.17 -8.46
N ASN A 138 -5.79 -1.20 -8.89
CA ASN A 138 -5.37 -0.76 -10.21
C ASN A 138 -4.89 -1.95 -11.07
N SER A 139 -5.49 -3.14 -10.87
CA SER A 139 -5.26 -4.33 -11.70
C SER A 139 -5.33 -4.01 -13.19
N LEU A 140 -4.50 -4.69 -13.98
CA LEU A 140 -4.50 -4.57 -15.44
C LEU A 140 -5.31 -5.71 -16.02
N ASP A 141 -6.26 -5.41 -16.90
CA ASP A 141 -6.99 -6.40 -17.69
C ASP A 141 -6.42 -6.49 -19.11
N GLY A 142 -5.81 -7.62 -19.44
CA GLY A 142 -5.18 -7.86 -20.72
C GLY A 142 -4.35 -9.15 -20.76
N ILE A 143 -3.10 -9.06 -21.22
CA ILE A 143 -2.18 -10.19 -21.36
C ILE A 143 -0.87 -9.89 -20.63
N ARG A 144 -0.43 -10.84 -19.81
CA ARG A 144 0.88 -10.86 -19.15
C ARG A 144 1.64 -12.11 -19.54
N LEU A 145 2.92 -11.94 -19.79
CA LEU A 145 3.88 -12.99 -20.11
C LEU A 145 5.08 -12.89 -19.16
N ARG A 146 5.48 -14.01 -18.56
CA ARG A 146 6.78 -14.15 -17.90
C ARG A 146 7.55 -15.27 -18.57
N TYR A 147 8.82 -15.02 -18.83
CA TYR A 147 9.69 -15.97 -19.52
C TYR A 147 11.08 -16.00 -18.88
N LYS A 148 11.58 -17.21 -18.68
CA LYS A 148 12.90 -17.50 -18.11
C LYS A 148 13.73 -18.27 -19.14
N PRO A 149 14.29 -17.60 -20.16
CA PRO A 149 15.03 -18.28 -21.23
C PRO A 149 16.25 -19.05 -20.74
N TYR A 150 16.85 -18.59 -19.64
CA TYR A 150 18.03 -19.19 -19.04
C TYR A 150 18.04 -18.90 -17.52
N ASN A 151 18.73 -19.73 -16.74
CA ASN A 151 18.90 -19.47 -15.30
C ASN A 151 19.56 -18.10 -15.08
N GLY A 152 18.96 -17.28 -14.23
CA GLY A 152 19.41 -15.90 -14.01
C GLY A 152 18.93 -14.88 -15.03
N ILE A 153 18.17 -15.22 -16.08
CA ILE A 153 17.52 -14.25 -16.96
C ILE A 153 16.01 -14.34 -16.79
N TYR A 154 15.40 -13.22 -16.43
CA TYR A 154 13.97 -13.11 -16.21
C TYR A 154 13.42 -12.00 -17.08
N LEU A 155 12.45 -12.32 -17.93
CA LEU A 155 11.77 -11.38 -18.80
C LEU A 155 10.29 -11.34 -18.46
N LYS A 156 9.70 -10.15 -18.45
CA LYS A 156 8.26 -9.95 -18.32
C LYS A 156 7.77 -9.01 -19.42
N GLY A 157 6.64 -9.33 -20.00
CA GLY A 157 5.93 -8.48 -20.96
C GLY A 157 4.47 -8.37 -20.59
N LEU A 158 3.86 -7.20 -20.79
CA LEU A 158 2.45 -6.99 -20.50
C LEU A 158 1.80 -5.95 -21.41
N ILE A 159 0.49 -6.10 -21.60
CA ILE A 159 -0.39 -5.12 -22.22
C ILE A 159 -1.79 -5.24 -21.63
N GLY A 160 -2.40 -4.13 -21.22
CA GLY A 160 -3.75 -4.13 -20.67
C GLY A 160 -4.25 -2.73 -20.31
N GLN A 161 -5.52 -2.66 -19.92
CA GLN A 161 -6.14 -1.44 -19.39
C GLN A 161 -6.28 -1.55 -17.87
N GLN A 162 -6.06 -0.46 -17.14
CA GLN A 162 -6.24 -0.47 -15.69
C GLN A 162 -7.74 -0.52 -15.34
N ARG A 163 -8.04 -1.24 -14.26
CA ARG A 163 -9.35 -1.21 -13.60
C ARG A 163 -9.72 0.23 -13.22
N PHE A 164 -10.97 0.58 -13.47
CA PHE A 164 -11.62 1.80 -13.02
C PHE A 164 -12.97 1.46 -12.40
N PHE A 165 -13.00 1.18 -11.10
CA PHE A 165 -14.19 0.67 -10.41
C PHE A 165 -14.71 -0.64 -11.03
N PHE A 166 -15.93 -0.68 -11.55
CA PHE A 166 -16.46 -1.83 -12.28
C PHE A 166 -16.17 -1.79 -13.79
N ASP A 167 -15.52 -0.73 -14.27
CA ASP A 167 -15.14 -0.48 -15.65
C ASP A 167 -13.60 -0.48 -15.84
N LYS A 168 -13.15 -0.02 -17.00
CA LYS A 168 -11.74 0.13 -17.37
C LYS A 168 -11.43 1.59 -17.66
N GLY A 169 -10.19 1.99 -17.36
CA GLY A 169 -9.68 3.29 -17.79
C GLY A 169 -9.42 3.36 -19.30
N ASP A 170 -9.43 4.58 -19.84
CA ASP A 170 -9.21 4.84 -21.27
C ASP A 170 -7.79 4.48 -21.74
N GLY A 171 -6.81 4.51 -20.83
CA GLY A 171 -5.41 4.30 -21.16
C GLY A 171 -5.02 2.84 -21.36
N ILE A 172 -4.28 2.56 -22.44
CA ILE A 172 -3.65 1.25 -22.68
C ILE A 172 -2.21 1.28 -22.14
N VAL A 173 -1.92 0.43 -21.17
CA VAL A 173 -0.60 0.27 -20.57
C VAL A 173 0.15 -0.88 -21.23
N ARG A 174 1.42 -0.66 -21.55
CA ARG A 174 2.35 -1.65 -22.11
C ARG A 174 3.63 -1.64 -21.30
N GLY A 175 4.23 -2.81 -21.08
CA GLY A 175 5.44 -2.93 -20.28
C GLY A 175 6.34 -4.06 -20.76
N LEU A 176 7.64 -3.82 -20.71
CA LEU A 176 8.68 -4.83 -20.84
C LEU A 176 9.67 -4.66 -19.69
N ASP A 177 10.01 -5.76 -19.03
CA ASP A 177 10.97 -5.81 -17.94
C ASP A 177 11.95 -6.95 -18.16
N GLY A 178 13.22 -6.69 -17.87
CA GLY A 178 14.29 -7.67 -17.93
C GLY A 178 15.16 -7.59 -16.69
N GLU A 179 15.51 -8.74 -16.13
CA GLU A 179 16.37 -8.85 -14.97
C GLU A 179 17.41 -9.96 -15.16
N ILE A 180 18.64 -9.66 -14.76
CA ILE A 180 19.79 -10.54 -14.82
C ILE A 180 20.34 -10.73 -13.40
N ASN A 181 20.30 -11.97 -12.91
CA ASN A 181 20.97 -12.40 -11.69
C ASN A 181 22.28 -13.14 -12.04
N LEU A 182 23.42 -12.47 -11.84
CA LEU A 182 24.71 -13.02 -12.22
C LEU A 182 25.04 -14.34 -11.53
N ASN A 183 24.58 -14.52 -10.28
CA ASN A 183 24.94 -15.67 -9.45
C ASN A 183 24.23 -16.97 -9.84
N GLU A 184 23.23 -16.89 -10.71
CA GLU A 184 22.50 -18.03 -11.23
C GLU A 184 23.08 -18.57 -12.54
N PHE A 185 23.95 -17.81 -13.21
CA PHE A 185 24.57 -18.24 -14.47
C PHE A 185 25.51 -19.43 -14.31
N ASN A 186 26.17 -19.54 -13.16
CA ASN A 186 27.13 -20.60 -12.88
C ASN A 186 27.06 -21.01 -11.40
N LYS A 187 27.01 -22.33 -11.15
CA LYS A 187 27.03 -22.91 -9.80
C LYS A 187 28.23 -22.44 -8.97
N LYS A 188 29.37 -22.13 -9.61
CA LYS A 188 30.56 -21.57 -8.94
C LYS A 188 30.31 -20.17 -8.37
N TRP A 189 29.46 -19.36 -9.01
CA TRP A 189 29.13 -18.01 -8.59
C TRP A 189 27.98 -17.96 -7.58
N THR A 190 27.20 -19.03 -7.47
CA THR A 190 26.17 -19.18 -6.45
C THR A 190 26.74 -19.11 -5.03
N ALA A 191 27.96 -19.62 -4.81
CA ALA A 191 28.66 -19.57 -3.53
C ALA A 191 29.50 -18.29 -3.32
N ALA A 192 29.53 -17.37 -4.29
CA ALA A 192 30.29 -16.13 -4.17
C ALA A 192 29.70 -15.22 -3.09
N LYS A 193 30.58 -14.52 -2.36
CA LYS A 193 30.17 -13.52 -1.35
C LYS A 193 29.45 -12.32 -1.98
N MET A 194 29.81 -11.99 -3.22
CA MET A 194 29.17 -10.94 -4.00
C MET A 194 27.99 -11.53 -4.77
N LYS A 195 26.79 -11.00 -4.54
CA LYS A 195 25.61 -11.28 -5.35
C LYS A 195 25.12 -10.03 -6.03
N ALA A 196 24.93 -10.09 -7.33
CA ALA A 196 24.59 -8.91 -8.13
C ALA A 196 23.43 -9.21 -9.08
N THR A 197 22.45 -8.32 -9.03
CA THR A 197 21.28 -8.33 -9.90
C THR A 197 21.17 -6.98 -10.59
N PHE A 198 20.93 -7.01 -11.89
CA PHE A 198 20.73 -5.82 -12.72
C PHE A 198 19.40 -5.97 -13.45
N GLY A 199 18.63 -4.89 -13.55
CA GLY A 199 17.37 -4.91 -14.26
C GLY A 199 17.13 -3.63 -15.05
N GLY A 200 16.32 -3.75 -16.07
CA GLY A 200 15.86 -2.66 -16.90
C GLY A 200 14.39 -2.83 -17.23
N SER A 201 13.63 -1.75 -17.26
CA SER A 201 12.22 -1.78 -17.65
C SER A 201 11.88 -0.63 -18.58
N PHE A 202 10.86 -0.83 -19.41
CA PHE A 202 10.23 0.19 -20.23
C PHE A 202 8.71 0.07 -20.08
N VAL A 203 8.04 1.18 -19.80
CA VAL A 203 6.59 1.24 -19.60
C VAL A 203 6.02 2.39 -20.40
N SER A 204 4.98 2.12 -21.18
CA SER A 204 4.28 3.13 -21.97
C SER A 204 2.79 3.09 -21.71
N LYS A 205 2.16 4.27 -21.70
CA LYS A 205 0.71 4.42 -21.80
C LYS A 205 0.34 5.04 -23.15
N PHE A 206 -0.80 4.62 -23.68
CA PHE A 206 -1.47 5.29 -24.80
C PHE A 206 -2.82 5.85 -24.35
N GLN A 207 -3.06 7.13 -24.60
CA GLN A 207 -4.37 7.79 -24.44
C GLN A 207 -4.51 8.84 -25.54
N ALA A 208 -5.58 8.77 -26.33
CA ALA A 208 -5.81 9.67 -27.45
C ALA A 208 -5.83 11.15 -27.02
N ASP A 209 -5.31 12.03 -27.86
CA ASP A 209 -5.39 13.47 -27.62
C ASP A 209 -6.78 13.98 -28.00
N ARG A 210 -7.42 14.67 -27.06
CA ARG A 210 -8.75 15.28 -27.21
C ARG A 210 -8.77 16.72 -26.68
N ASP A 211 -7.62 17.27 -26.32
CA ASP A 211 -7.52 18.61 -25.76
C ASP A 211 -7.52 19.66 -26.89
N PRO A 212 -8.40 20.68 -26.83
CA PRO A 212 -8.47 21.70 -27.88
C PRO A 212 -7.39 22.79 -27.75
N ILE A 213 -6.72 22.88 -26.59
CA ILE A 213 -5.76 23.95 -26.25
C ILE A 213 -4.33 23.42 -26.33
N TYR A 214 -4.08 22.27 -25.72
CA TYR A 214 -2.75 21.69 -25.57
C TYR A 214 -2.51 20.58 -26.58
N LYS A 215 -1.29 20.51 -27.11
CA LYS A 215 -0.84 19.37 -27.92
C LYS A 215 -0.30 18.29 -27.00
N LEU A 216 -1.07 17.25 -26.71
CA LEU A 216 -0.70 16.29 -25.70
C LEU A 216 -0.06 15.04 -26.33
N PRO A 217 1.02 14.48 -25.73
CA PRO A 217 1.60 13.23 -26.19
C PRO A 217 0.59 12.09 -25.99
N GLU A 218 0.26 11.38 -27.07
CA GLU A 218 -0.64 10.23 -26.99
C GLU A 218 0.05 9.01 -26.40
N ASN A 219 1.32 8.80 -26.76
CA ASN A 219 2.17 7.76 -26.18
C ASN A 219 3.17 8.41 -25.24
N VAL A 220 2.99 8.17 -23.94
CA VAL A 220 3.98 8.55 -22.92
C VAL A 220 4.76 7.30 -22.57
N GLY A 221 6.09 7.37 -22.64
CA GLY A 221 7.00 6.27 -22.33
C GLY A 221 7.97 6.65 -21.22
N GLY A 222 8.37 5.65 -20.44
CA GLY A 222 9.43 5.78 -19.45
C GLY A 222 10.29 4.52 -19.38
N TRP A 223 11.52 4.69 -18.93
CA TRP A 223 12.48 3.60 -18.72
C TRP A 223 13.07 3.69 -17.32
N ALA A 224 13.45 2.54 -16.75
CA ALA A 224 14.13 2.49 -15.47
C ALA A 224 15.28 1.49 -15.51
N ALA A 225 16.37 1.82 -14.82
CA ALA A 225 17.52 0.95 -14.61
C ALA A 225 17.67 0.71 -13.11
N ARG A 226 17.90 -0.55 -12.72
CA ARG A 226 18.00 -0.95 -11.31
C ARG A 226 19.14 -1.91 -11.05
N THR A 227 19.61 -1.91 -9.81
CA THR A 227 20.61 -2.85 -9.32
C THR A 227 20.33 -3.26 -7.88
N THR A 228 20.73 -4.49 -7.54
CA THR A 228 20.81 -4.98 -6.18
C THR A 228 22.14 -5.69 -6.00
N LEU A 229 22.98 -5.17 -5.12
CA LEU A 229 24.31 -5.69 -4.82
C LEU A 229 24.34 -6.14 -3.37
N ASN A 230 24.67 -7.41 -3.14
CA ASN A 230 24.87 -7.96 -1.80
C ASN A 230 26.33 -8.37 -1.65
N TYR A 231 27.00 -7.92 -0.60
CA TYR A 231 28.36 -8.34 -0.27
C TYR A 231 28.46 -8.66 1.22
N GLY A 232 28.44 -9.96 1.54
CA GLY A 232 28.42 -10.42 2.93
C GLY A 232 27.18 -9.90 3.68
N ASN A 233 27.40 -8.97 4.61
CA ASN A 233 26.35 -8.36 5.44
C ASN A 233 25.78 -7.06 4.86
N TRP A 234 26.34 -6.56 3.76
CA TRP A 234 25.90 -5.33 3.10
C TRP A 234 24.95 -5.64 1.94
N MET A 235 23.93 -4.81 1.79
CA MET A 235 23.03 -4.83 0.63
C MET A 235 22.79 -3.38 0.16
N LEU A 236 23.08 -3.11 -1.10
CA LEU A 236 22.80 -1.86 -1.80
C LEU A 236 21.73 -2.12 -2.85
N THR A 237 20.66 -1.35 -2.84
CA THR A 237 19.61 -1.33 -3.86
C THR A 237 19.54 0.06 -4.47
N GLY A 238 19.46 0.14 -5.79
CA GLY A 238 19.28 1.41 -6.50
C GLY A 238 18.35 1.24 -7.69
N GLU A 239 17.49 2.23 -7.93
CA GLU A 239 16.65 2.32 -9.13
C GLU A 239 16.52 3.77 -9.54
N TYR A 240 16.80 4.04 -10.82
CA TYR A 240 16.53 5.32 -11.46
C TYR A 240 15.50 5.12 -12.57
N ALA A 241 14.47 5.95 -12.57
CA ALA A 241 13.39 5.95 -13.53
C ALA A 241 13.27 7.33 -14.18
N TYR A 242 13.00 7.33 -15.48
CA TYR A 242 12.74 8.53 -16.28
C TYR A 242 11.50 8.32 -17.13
N LYS A 243 10.64 9.33 -17.26
CA LYS A 243 9.54 9.36 -18.23
C LYS A 243 9.58 10.65 -19.03
N ILE A 244 9.14 10.58 -20.28
CA ILE A 244 8.97 11.77 -21.11
C ILE A 244 7.89 12.70 -20.52
N ASN A 245 7.75 13.89 -21.10
CA ASN A 245 6.73 14.84 -20.68
C ASN A 245 5.32 14.22 -20.72
N ASP A 246 4.57 14.43 -19.64
CA ASP A 246 3.21 13.92 -19.45
C ASP A 246 2.35 15.02 -18.81
N PRO A 247 1.90 16.02 -19.60
CA PRO A 247 1.03 17.07 -19.08
C PRO A 247 -0.26 16.45 -18.53
N SER A 248 -0.55 16.74 -17.27
CA SER A 248 -1.66 16.13 -16.52
C SER A 248 -2.27 17.14 -15.55
N THR A 249 -3.46 16.84 -15.03
CA THR A 249 -4.09 17.65 -13.97
C THR A 249 -3.18 17.76 -12.75
N VAL A 250 -2.45 16.70 -12.41
CA VAL A 250 -1.59 16.65 -11.21
C VAL A 250 -0.42 17.62 -11.32
N ASN A 251 0.23 17.75 -12.49
CA ASN A 251 1.37 18.67 -12.68
C ASN A 251 0.98 20.02 -13.27
N LYS A 252 -0.31 20.38 -13.28
CA LYS A 252 -0.84 21.64 -13.85
C LYS A 252 -0.52 21.79 -15.35
N MET A 253 -0.57 20.70 -16.11
CA MET A 253 -0.40 20.69 -17.58
C MET A 253 0.96 21.23 -18.05
N ILE A 254 2.03 20.99 -17.28
CA ILE A 254 3.41 21.31 -17.69
C ILE A 254 4.00 20.19 -18.57
N TYR A 255 4.93 20.57 -19.43
CA TYR A 255 5.63 19.71 -20.38
C TYR A 255 7.01 19.26 -19.86
N LYS A 256 7.22 19.28 -18.55
CA LYS A 256 8.44 18.74 -17.94
C LYS A 256 8.46 17.22 -18.08
N PRO A 257 9.60 16.60 -18.41
CA PRO A 257 9.82 15.17 -18.15
C PRO A 257 9.75 14.85 -16.66
N GLY A 258 9.65 13.57 -16.32
CA GLY A 258 9.72 13.12 -14.94
C GLY A 258 10.95 12.27 -14.70
N GLU A 259 11.51 12.36 -13.49
CA GLU A 259 12.55 11.44 -13.02
C GLU A 259 12.40 11.09 -11.53
N ALA A 260 12.76 9.87 -11.18
CA ALA A 260 12.81 9.42 -9.79
C ALA A 260 14.05 8.56 -9.55
N LEU A 261 14.69 8.78 -8.42
CA LEU A 261 15.79 7.97 -7.92
C LEU A 261 15.37 7.39 -6.57
N PHE A 262 15.62 6.10 -6.38
CA PHE A 262 15.56 5.44 -5.09
C PHE A 262 16.88 4.73 -4.83
N ALA A 263 17.46 4.92 -3.65
CA ALA A 263 18.67 4.23 -3.21
C ALA A 263 18.51 3.77 -1.76
N SER A 264 18.98 2.58 -1.45
CA SER A 264 18.96 2.02 -0.09
C SER A 264 20.20 1.19 0.18
N LEU A 265 20.93 1.53 1.24
CA LEU A 265 22.06 0.80 1.76
C LEU A 265 21.69 0.22 3.12
N SER A 266 21.86 -1.09 3.28
CA SER A 266 21.63 -1.77 4.54
C SER A 266 22.85 -2.62 4.95
N TYR A 267 23.06 -2.71 6.26
CA TYR A 267 24.02 -3.62 6.86
C TYR A 267 23.33 -4.40 7.97
N SER A 268 23.45 -5.72 7.94
CA SER A 268 22.80 -6.58 8.92
C SER A 268 23.72 -7.69 9.43
N LYS A 269 23.76 -7.85 10.75
CA LYS A 269 24.38 -8.99 11.43
C LYS A 269 23.49 -9.40 12.61
N LYS A 270 23.78 -10.55 13.21
CA LYS A 270 23.01 -11.03 14.37
C LYS A 270 22.94 -9.97 15.48
N GLY A 271 21.73 -9.46 15.74
CA GLY A 271 21.45 -8.46 16.78
C GLY A 271 21.76 -7.00 16.42
N PHE A 272 22.14 -6.68 15.18
CA PHE A 272 22.34 -5.30 14.74
C PHE A 272 22.01 -5.15 13.26
N GLY A 273 21.17 -4.17 12.94
CA GLY A 273 20.85 -3.78 11.57
C GLY A 273 20.84 -2.25 11.45
N ILE A 274 21.34 -1.74 10.33
CA ILE A 274 21.20 -0.33 9.95
C ILE A 274 20.74 -0.28 8.50
N THR A 275 19.85 0.66 8.19
CA THR A 275 19.39 0.96 6.83
C THR A 275 19.41 2.46 6.64
N LEU A 276 19.97 2.90 5.52
CA LEU A 276 19.99 4.28 5.05
C LEU A 276 19.36 4.28 3.66
N SER A 277 18.27 5.02 3.49
CA SER A 277 17.57 5.15 2.22
C SER A 277 17.41 6.61 1.85
N ALA A 278 17.44 6.89 0.56
CA ALA A 278 17.20 8.21 0.01
C ALA A 278 16.42 8.09 -1.30
N LYS A 279 15.60 9.09 -1.60
CA LYS A 279 14.92 9.22 -2.87
C LYS A 279 14.87 10.67 -3.33
N ARG A 280 14.81 10.83 -4.65
CA ARG A 280 14.41 12.05 -5.33
C ARG A 280 13.23 11.74 -6.22
N ILE A 281 12.25 12.61 -6.24
CA ILE A 281 11.07 12.53 -7.11
C ILE A 281 10.91 13.91 -7.75
N ASP A 282 10.90 13.96 -9.08
CA ASP A 282 10.69 15.16 -9.85
C ASP A 282 9.67 14.89 -10.96
N ASN A 283 8.46 15.43 -10.82
CA ASN A 283 7.34 15.28 -11.79
C ASN A 283 7.08 13.82 -12.22
N MET A 284 7.10 12.89 -11.27
CA MET A 284 6.93 11.45 -11.51
C MET A 284 5.53 10.91 -11.23
N ASN A 285 4.49 11.73 -11.28
CA ASN A 285 3.14 11.16 -11.33
C ASN A 285 2.94 10.42 -12.66
N TYR A 286 2.58 9.14 -12.63
CA TYR A 286 2.32 8.37 -13.85
C TYR A 286 0.98 7.63 -13.74
N ARG A 287 0.05 7.97 -14.63
CA ARG A 287 -1.33 7.47 -14.64
C ARG A 287 -1.75 7.07 -16.04
N SER A 288 -2.57 6.03 -16.17
CA SER A 288 -3.12 5.61 -17.46
C SER A 288 -4.09 6.65 -18.05
N ASP A 289 -4.71 7.48 -17.21
CA ASP A 289 -5.48 8.66 -17.60
C ASP A 289 -4.84 9.93 -17.04
N ARG A 290 -4.52 10.88 -17.92
CA ARG A 290 -3.90 12.18 -17.58
C ARG A 290 -4.80 13.14 -16.80
N SER A 291 -6.12 12.93 -16.84
CA SER A 291 -7.11 13.75 -16.12
C SER A 291 -7.44 13.21 -14.73
N ALA A 292 -7.03 11.96 -14.44
CA ALA A 292 -7.32 11.31 -13.18
C ALA A 292 -6.55 11.92 -12.00
N THR A 293 -7.23 12.06 -10.86
CA THR A 293 -6.69 12.56 -9.59
C THR A 293 -6.96 11.56 -8.47
N GLY A 294 -6.38 11.77 -7.28
CA GLY A 294 -6.54 10.85 -6.15
C GLY A 294 -5.89 9.49 -6.40
N ASN A 295 -6.51 8.40 -5.93
CA ASN A 295 -5.89 7.06 -5.94
C ASN A 295 -6.30 6.17 -7.14
N VAL A 296 -6.94 6.74 -8.16
CA VAL A 296 -7.43 5.96 -9.32
C VAL A 296 -6.44 6.01 -10.48
N LEU A 297 -6.40 4.93 -11.27
CA LEU A 297 -5.64 4.85 -12.53
C LEU A 297 -4.14 5.21 -12.39
N THR A 298 -3.57 5.08 -11.20
CA THR A 298 -2.14 5.27 -10.95
C THR A 298 -1.37 4.07 -11.45
N MET A 299 -0.32 4.29 -12.24
CA MET A 299 0.51 3.23 -12.81
C MET A 299 1.74 2.98 -11.96
N ASN A 300 2.30 4.00 -11.31
CA ASN A 300 3.52 3.88 -10.54
C ASN A 300 3.30 4.04 -9.04
N TYR A 301 4.32 3.67 -8.27
CA TYR A 301 4.35 3.80 -6.82
C TYR A 301 5.63 4.50 -6.38
N LEU A 302 5.45 5.54 -5.57
CA LEU A 302 6.53 6.38 -5.06
C LEU A 302 6.64 6.14 -3.55
N PRO A 303 7.68 5.43 -3.07
CA PRO A 303 7.77 5.04 -1.66
C PRO A 303 7.94 6.25 -0.75
N ALA A 304 7.22 6.36 0.37
CA ALA A 304 7.31 7.52 1.27
C ALA A 304 8.68 7.76 1.95
N LEU A 305 9.48 6.71 2.20
CA LEU A 305 10.65 6.78 3.10
C LEU A 305 10.34 7.31 4.51
N THR A 306 9.15 7.01 5.02
CA THR A 306 8.74 7.31 6.39
C THR A 306 8.40 6.01 7.13
N LYS A 307 8.53 6.01 8.45
CA LYS A 307 8.11 4.86 9.26
C LYS A 307 6.57 4.82 9.29
N PRO A 308 5.92 3.72 8.86
CA PRO A 308 4.49 3.57 9.08
C PRO A 308 4.22 3.37 10.58
N HIS A 309 3.29 4.13 11.12
CA HIS A 309 2.91 4.06 12.53
C HIS A 309 1.57 3.36 12.70
N SER A 310 1.51 2.39 13.61
CA SER A 310 0.28 1.63 13.92
C SER A 310 -0.48 2.19 15.12
N TYR A 311 0.15 3.05 15.92
CA TYR A 311 -0.46 3.61 17.13
C TYR A 311 -1.33 4.81 16.79
N THR A 312 -2.55 4.84 17.32
CA THR A 312 -3.59 5.86 17.04
C THR A 312 -3.07 7.29 16.98
N LEU A 313 -2.38 7.81 18.01
CA LEU A 313 -1.95 9.21 18.05
C LEU A 313 -0.77 9.51 17.10
N LEU A 314 0.11 8.53 16.83
CA LEU A 314 1.14 8.69 15.80
C LEU A 314 0.55 8.67 14.39
N ALA A 315 -0.53 7.91 14.20
CA ALA A 315 -1.23 7.83 12.93
C ALA A 315 -2.10 9.07 12.63
N PHE A 316 -2.13 10.08 13.51
CA PHE A 316 -2.85 11.34 13.23
C PHE A 316 -2.19 12.16 12.12
N TYR A 317 -0.87 12.02 11.96
CA TYR A 317 -0.08 12.81 11.01
C TYR A 317 0.68 11.89 10.04
N PRO A 318 -0.02 11.15 9.17
CA PRO A 318 0.62 10.22 8.25
C PRO A 318 1.17 10.93 7.00
N TYR A 319 2.19 10.37 6.36
CA TYR A 319 2.84 11.03 5.21
C TYR A 319 2.48 10.41 3.85
N ALA A 320 2.22 11.27 2.86
CA ALA A 320 2.05 10.92 1.45
C ALA A 320 3.27 11.40 0.63
N SER A 321 3.76 10.57 -0.28
CA SER A 321 4.81 10.99 -1.23
C SER A 321 4.28 12.07 -2.18
N GLN A 322 5.04 13.14 -2.37
CA GLN A 322 4.71 14.24 -3.27
C GLN A 322 5.29 13.98 -4.67
N PRO A 323 4.46 13.68 -5.69
CA PRO A 323 4.94 13.25 -6.99
C PRO A 323 5.56 14.36 -7.84
N ASN A 324 5.27 15.62 -7.52
CA ASN A 324 5.68 16.79 -8.30
C ASN A 324 6.95 17.47 -7.77
N GLY A 325 7.64 16.88 -6.82
CA GLY A 325 8.87 17.46 -6.28
C GLY A 325 9.07 17.08 -4.82
N GLU A 326 9.92 16.09 -4.58
CA GLU A 326 10.28 15.66 -3.24
C GLU A 326 11.72 15.12 -3.21
N MET A 327 12.44 15.48 -2.15
CA MET A 327 13.67 14.86 -1.75
C MET A 327 13.52 14.31 -0.33
N ALA A 328 13.76 13.01 -0.13
CA ALA A 328 13.58 12.39 1.18
C ALA A 328 14.65 11.37 1.53
N TRP A 329 14.86 11.17 2.83
CA TRP A 329 15.80 10.19 3.37
C TRP A 329 15.27 9.59 4.66
N GLN A 330 15.71 8.35 4.91
CA GLN A 330 15.38 7.57 6.09
C GLN A 330 16.60 6.83 6.60
N GLY A 331 16.93 7.01 7.88
CA GLY A 331 17.88 6.19 8.61
C GLY A 331 17.17 5.38 9.68
N GLN A 332 17.35 4.06 9.67
CA GLN A 332 16.83 3.17 10.70
C GLN A 332 17.95 2.31 11.28
N ILE A 333 18.04 2.27 12.61
CA ILE A 333 18.98 1.43 13.36
C ILE A 333 18.15 0.52 14.27
N ASN A 334 18.40 -0.78 14.18
CA ASN A 334 17.82 -1.79 15.06
C ASN A 334 18.96 -2.50 15.81
N TYR A 335 18.95 -2.47 17.13
CA TYR A 335 19.96 -3.09 17.97
C TYR A 335 19.35 -3.93 19.07
N LYS A 336 19.89 -5.13 19.26
CA LYS A 336 19.51 -6.02 20.35
C LYS A 336 20.56 -6.00 21.46
N ILE A 337 20.23 -5.35 22.56
CA ILE A 337 21.01 -5.40 23.81
C ILE A 337 21.04 -6.85 24.30
N LYS A 338 22.25 -7.34 24.60
CA LYS A 338 22.49 -8.74 24.98
C LYS A 338 21.74 -9.11 26.27
N LYS A 339 21.33 -10.37 26.32
CA LYS A 339 20.76 -11.01 27.52
C LYS A 339 21.75 -10.96 28.67
N ASP A 340 21.20 -11.00 29.89
CA ASP A 340 21.93 -11.07 31.15
C ASP A 340 22.88 -9.87 31.36
N THR A 341 22.51 -8.71 30.79
CA THR A 341 23.17 -7.41 31.03
C THR A 341 22.23 -6.47 31.79
N LYS A 342 22.78 -5.43 32.43
CA LYS A 342 22.00 -4.46 33.22
C LYS A 342 20.85 -3.83 32.43
N LEU A 343 21.10 -3.45 31.17
CA LEU A 343 20.09 -2.85 30.29
C LEU A 343 19.28 -3.90 29.52
N GLY A 344 19.89 -5.04 29.19
CA GLY A 344 19.23 -6.09 28.41
C GLY A 344 18.29 -6.98 29.21
N GLY A 345 18.48 -7.09 30.53
CA GLY A 345 17.77 -8.04 31.38
C GLY A 345 17.96 -9.49 30.94
N HIS A 346 17.24 -10.42 31.55
CA HIS A 346 17.40 -11.85 31.25
C HIS A 346 17.02 -12.24 29.81
N TYR A 347 16.14 -11.47 29.16
CA TYR A 347 15.60 -11.80 27.85
C TYR A 347 16.25 -11.04 26.69
N GLY A 348 17.05 -10.00 26.99
CA GLY A 348 17.53 -9.04 26.00
C GLY A 348 16.52 -7.91 25.78
N THR A 349 16.98 -6.82 25.18
CA THR A 349 16.14 -5.64 24.86
C THR A 349 16.38 -5.25 23.42
N ASP A 350 15.29 -5.04 22.68
CA ASP A 350 15.36 -4.55 21.31
C ASP A 350 15.15 -3.03 21.34
N VAL A 351 16.06 -2.30 20.69
CA VAL A 351 16.02 -0.84 20.54
C VAL A 351 16.00 -0.52 19.05
N ALA A 352 15.01 0.24 18.61
CA ALA A 352 14.89 0.73 17.26
C ALA A 352 14.91 2.26 17.28
N VAL A 353 15.74 2.87 16.43
CA VAL A 353 15.82 4.32 16.23
C VAL A 353 15.59 4.59 14.76
N ASN A 354 14.66 5.48 14.44
CA ASN A 354 14.36 5.90 13.07
C ASN A 354 14.40 7.42 12.98
N TYR A 355 14.99 7.92 11.90
CA TYR A 355 14.90 9.31 11.48
C TYR A 355 14.49 9.34 10.00
N SER A 356 13.36 9.98 9.69
CA SER A 356 12.85 10.19 8.34
C SER A 356 12.63 11.68 8.11
N ARG A 357 12.97 12.17 6.91
CA ARG A 357 12.73 13.56 6.54
C ARG A 357 12.46 13.69 5.05
N ALA A 358 11.49 14.53 4.70
CA ALA A 358 11.10 14.84 3.33
C ALA A 358 10.99 16.36 3.15
N ASN A 359 11.62 16.87 2.10
CA ASN A 359 11.70 18.27 1.72
C ASN A 359 11.25 18.43 0.26
N ALA A 360 10.92 19.67 -0.13
CA ALA A 360 10.80 20.02 -1.53
C ALA A 360 12.12 19.79 -2.29
N ILE A 361 12.03 19.68 -3.61
CA ILE A 361 13.18 19.92 -4.49
C ILE A 361 13.34 21.43 -4.70
N ASP A 362 14.55 21.89 -4.97
CA ASP A 362 14.75 23.28 -5.37
C ASP A 362 14.16 23.51 -6.77
N MET A 363 13.09 24.28 -6.85
CA MET A 363 12.40 24.60 -8.10
C MET A 363 12.74 26.03 -8.53
N GLN A 364 13.40 26.15 -9.67
CA GLN A 364 13.81 27.42 -10.24
C GLN A 364 12.96 27.75 -11.47
N GLN A 365 12.73 29.05 -11.70
CA GLN A 365 12.04 29.49 -12.91
C GLN A 365 12.85 29.13 -14.15
N VAL A 366 12.15 28.72 -15.22
CA VAL A 366 12.79 28.39 -16.50
C VAL A 366 13.44 29.62 -17.14
N ASN A 367 12.86 30.79 -16.90
CA ASN A 367 13.36 32.11 -17.27
C ASN A 367 12.61 33.19 -16.47
N ASP A 368 13.11 34.43 -16.51
CA ASP A 368 12.60 35.59 -15.76
C ASP A 368 11.12 35.93 -15.99
N THR A 369 10.50 35.41 -17.06
CA THR A 369 9.13 35.73 -17.46
C THR A 369 8.14 34.57 -17.29
N THR A 370 8.63 33.39 -16.89
CA THR A 370 7.82 32.17 -16.75
C THR A 370 7.68 31.81 -15.28
N PRO A 371 6.52 32.10 -14.66
CA PRO A 371 6.22 31.64 -13.32
C PRO A 371 6.37 30.13 -13.16
N LEU A 372 6.69 29.70 -11.93
CA LEU A 372 6.73 28.28 -11.57
C LEU A 372 5.40 27.61 -11.90
N MET A 373 5.48 26.39 -12.42
CA MET A 373 4.32 25.54 -12.75
C MET A 373 3.34 26.16 -13.77
N LYS A 374 3.77 27.11 -14.61
CA LYS A 374 2.92 27.70 -15.64
C LYS A 374 2.47 26.64 -16.67
N PRO A 375 1.16 26.43 -16.88
CA PRO A 375 0.65 25.48 -17.87
C PRO A 375 1.18 25.74 -19.28
N GLY A 376 1.42 24.68 -20.05
CA GLY A 376 1.94 24.79 -21.42
C GLY A 376 3.43 25.14 -21.51
N THR A 377 4.16 25.13 -20.40
CA THR A 377 5.62 25.38 -20.36
C THR A 377 6.36 24.19 -19.74
N LEU A 378 7.69 24.25 -19.61
CA LEU A 378 8.44 23.28 -18.80
C LEU A 378 8.13 23.37 -17.30
N GLY A 379 7.42 24.40 -16.84
CA GLY A 379 7.03 24.57 -15.44
C GLY A 379 8.17 25.10 -14.57
N TYR A 380 9.28 24.38 -14.47
CA TYR A 380 10.45 24.71 -13.64
C TYR A 380 11.69 23.90 -14.03
N THR A 381 12.86 24.34 -13.57
CA THR A 381 14.12 23.57 -13.54
C THR A 381 14.47 23.19 -12.11
N SER A 382 15.22 22.12 -11.92
CA SER A 382 15.66 21.67 -10.61
C SER A 382 16.95 20.87 -10.75
N ASP A 383 17.99 21.26 -10.03
CA ASP A 383 19.24 20.53 -10.02
C ASP A 383 19.08 19.21 -9.26
N PHE A 384 19.75 18.16 -9.74
CA PHE A 384 19.48 16.79 -9.30
C PHE A 384 19.74 16.56 -7.80
N PHE A 385 20.69 17.26 -7.19
CA PHE A 385 21.00 17.11 -5.76
C PHE A 385 20.54 18.31 -4.92
N ALA A 386 19.87 19.29 -5.52
CA ALA A 386 19.41 20.47 -4.80
C ALA A 386 18.17 20.14 -3.97
N ILE A 387 18.19 20.59 -2.72
CA ILE A 387 17.12 20.40 -1.73
C ILE A 387 16.46 21.76 -1.55
N GLY A 388 15.13 21.81 -1.67
CA GLY A 388 14.36 23.01 -1.42
C GLY A 388 14.18 23.28 0.09
N ASP A 389 13.96 24.54 0.44
CA ASP A 389 13.85 24.99 1.82
C ASP A 389 12.59 24.50 2.53
N GLU A 390 11.52 24.22 1.77
CA GLU A 390 10.24 23.79 2.32
C GLU A 390 10.34 22.36 2.88
N LEU A 391 10.09 22.23 4.19
CA LEU A 391 9.98 20.94 4.87
C LEU A 391 8.55 20.42 4.71
N TYR A 392 8.41 19.20 4.22
CA TYR A 392 7.12 18.54 4.15
C TYR A 392 6.85 17.71 5.41
N TYR A 393 7.84 16.92 5.83
CA TYR A 393 7.67 15.98 6.93
C TYR A 393 8.99 15.63 7.61
N GLU A 394 8.97 15.45 8.93
CA GLU A 394 10.10 14.94 9.71
C GLU A 394 9.58 14.00 10.80
N ASP A 395 10.25 12.86 10.98
CA ASP A 395 9.89 11.86 11.99
C ASP A 395 11.14 11.27 12.63
N PHE A 396 11.35 11.62 13.90
CA PHE A 396 12.34 11.00 14.74
C PHE A 396 11.65 10.15 15.82
N ASN A 397 11.89 8.84 15.82
CA ASN A 397 11.31 7.95 16.82
C ASN A 397 12.31 6.96 17.40
N VAL A 398 12.12 6.67 18.68
CA VAL A 398 12.88 5.68 19.45
C VAL A 398 11.88 4.72 20.07
N GLU A 399 12.06 3.44 19.80
CA GLU A 399 11.22 2.35 20.31
C GLU A 399 12.07 1.35 21.08
N ILE A 400 11.62 0.99 22.28
CA ILE A 400 12.27 0.04 23.16
C ILE A 400 11.28 -1.08 23.50
N SER A 401 11.58 -2.29 23.05
CA SER A 401 10.84 -3.51 23.39
C SER A 401 11.62 -4.31 24.42
N HIS A 402 11.04 -4.46 25.61
CA HIS A 402 11.66 -5.16 26.73
C HIS A 402 10.72 -6.23 27.30
N LYS A 403 11.27 -7.42 27.56
CA LYS A 403 10.55 -8.49 28.25
C LYS A 403 11.03 -8.57 29.70
N PHE A 404 10.22 -8.02 30.62
CA PHE A 404 10.53 -7.97 32.05
C PHE A 404 10.44 -9.35 32.72
N SER A 405 9.51 -10.20 32.27
CA SER A 405 9.34 -11.56 32.79
C SER A 405 8.72 -12.51 31.75
N LYS A 406 8.50 -13.79 32.11
CA LYS A 406 7.72 -14.71 31.24
C LYS A 406 6.29 -14.21 31.01
N LYS A 407 5.75 -13.40 31.93
CA LYS A 407 4.38 -12.87 31.91
C LYS A 407 4.27 -11.44 31.39
N VAL A 408 5.29 -10.60 31.56
CA VAL A 408 5.22 -9.16 31.23
C VAL A 408 6.17 -8.82 30.09
N LYS A 409 5.64 -8.20 29.04
CA LYS A 409 6.40 -7.55 27.95
C LYS A 409 5.88 -6.13 27.78
N GLY A 410 6.79 -5.17 27.61
CA GLY A 410 6.46 -3.78 27.30
C GLY A 410 7.14 -3.32 26.01
N ILE A 411 6.49 -2.41 25.30
CA ILE A 411 7.00 -1.64 24.18
C ILE A 411 6.79 -0.16 24.53
N PHE A 412 7.85 0.62 24.49
CA PHE A 412 7.81 2.04 24.80
C PHE A 412 8.33 2.81 23.60
N THR A 413 7.56 3.78 23.13
CA THR A 413 7.94 4.60 21.98
C THR A 413 7.87 6.06 22.35
N TRP A 414 8.89 6.81 21.99
CA TRP A 414 8.82 8.26 21.92
C TRP A 414 9.07 8.68 20.48
N ALA A 415 8.27 9.62 19.98
CA ALA A 415 8.46 10.21 18.66
C ALA A 415 8.33 11.74 18.72
N TYR A 416 9.10 12.38 17.85
CA TYR A 416 8.94 13.77 17.45
C TYR A 416 8.56 13.81 15.98
N LEU A 417 7.45 14.46 15.67
CA LEU A 417 6.89 14.57 14.32
C LEU A 417 6.74 16.05 13.95
N THR A 418 7.29 16.43 12.80
CA THR A 418 6.98 17.70 12.12
C THR A 418 6.11 17.40 10.90
N TYR A 419 4.96 18.05 10.79
CA TYR A 419 3.97 17.79 9.73
C TYR A 419 3.52 19.09 9.08
N ASN A 420 3.79 19.27 7.78
CA ASN A 420 3.34 20.43 7.03
C ASN A 420 1.97 20.16 6.40
N SER A 421 0.91 20.63 7.06
CA SER A 421 -0.48 20.42 6.60
C SER A 421 -0.79 21.12 5.28
N ASP A 422 -0.11 22.23 4.99
CA ASP A 422 -0.33 23.02 3.77
C ASP A 422 0.08 22.24 2.52
N VAL A 423 1.13 21.44 2.61
CA VAL A 423 1.60 20.60 1.50
C VAL A 423 0.91 19.24 1.47
N ILE A 424 0.75 18.60 2.62
CA ILE A 424 0.29 17.20 2.67
C ILE A 424 -1.23 17.11 2.49
N GLU A 425 -1.98 18.03 3.08
CA GLU A 425 -3.45 18.05 3.03
C GLU A 425 -4.00 19.12 2.08
N GLY A 426 -3.18 20.12 1.75
CA GLY A 426 -3.65 21.30 1.00
C GLY A 426 -4.47 22.26 1.84
N HIS A 427 -4.35 22.18 3.17
CA HIS A 427 -4.98 23.10 4.13
C HIS A 427 -4.16 24.39 4.27
N THR A 428 -4.55 25.28 5.19
CA THR A 428 -3.80 26.52 5.50
C THR A 428 -3.51 26.62 7.00
N ASP A 429 -3.32 25.47 7.65
CA ASP A 429 -3.17 25.36 9.11
C ASP A 429 -1.69 25.40 9.53
N GLY A 430 -0.76 25.35 8.57
CA GLY A 430 0.68 25.49 8.78
C GLY A 430 1.38 24.20 9.21
N ILE A 431 2.51 24.37 9.88
CA ILE A 431 3.38 23.26 10.32
C ILE A 431 3.11 22.89 11.77
N PHE A 432 2.82 21.60 12.01
CA PHE A 432 2.56 21.05 13.32
C PHE A 432 3.81 20.39 13.89
N TYR A 433 4.08 20.62 15.17
CA TYR A 433 5.20 20.04 15.90
C TYR A 433 4.68 19.22 17.06
N ASN A 434 4.86 17.91 16.98
CA ASN A 434 4.20 16.95 17.87
C ASN A 434 5.23 16.10 18.61
N HIS A 435 5.06 15.96 19.93
CA HIS A 435 5.74 14.94 20.72
C HIS A 435 4.74 13.88 21.14
N ILE A 436 5.04 12.62 20.86
CA ILE A 436 4.15 11.51 21.18
C ILE A 436 4.91 10.48 22.04
N GLY A 437 4.33 10.14 23.19
CA GLY A 437 4.82 9.08 24.07
C GLY A 437 3.82 7.92 24.11
N ILE A 438 4.31 6.69 24.03
CA ILE A 438 3.50 5.47 24.00
C ILE A 438 4.07 4.44 24.98
N ALA A 439 3.18 3.80 25.73
CA ALA A 439 3.46 2.61 26.51
C ALA A 439 2.44 1.52 26.17
N ASP A 440 2.91 0.43 25.56
CA ASP A 440 2.15 -0.78 25.27
C ASP A 440 2.67 -1.92 26.15
N VAL A 441 1.84 -2.41 27.07
CA VAL A 441 2.21 -3.45 28.02
C VAL A 441 1.27 -4.63 27.87
N THR A 442 1.85 -5.80 27.60
CA THR A 442 1.15 -7.07 27.58
C THR A 442 1.46 -7.89 28.83
N TYR A 443 0.42 -8.27 29.56
CA TYR A 443 0.44 -9.18 30.70
C TYR A 443 -0.22 -10.52 30.36
N LYS A 444 0.56 -11.60 30.39
CA LYS A 444 0.07 -12.97 30.22
C LYS A 444 -0.38 -13.53 31.56
N ILE A 445 -1.68 -13.74 31.72
CA ILE A 445 -2.27 -14.39 32.89
C ILE A 445 -1.96 -15.89 32.83
N THR A 446 -2.27 -16.50 31.69
CA THR A 446 -1.99 -17.90 31.34
C THR A 446 -1.37 -17.98 29.93
N PRO A 447 -0.94 -19.16 29.44
CA PRO A 447 -0.48 -19.30 28.06
C PRO A 447 -1.53 -18.92 26.99
N THR A 448 -2.83 -18.97 27.33
CA THR A 448 -3.94 -18.67 26.42
C THR A 448 -4.62 -17.33 26.70
N ASN A 449 -4.44 -16.76 27.91
CA ASN A 449 -5.16 -15.57 28.34
C ASN A 449 -4.18 -14.42 28.60
N SER A 450 -4.40 -13.28 27.95
CA SER A 450 -3.57 -12.09 28.11
C SER A 450 -4.38 -10.81 28.13
N ILE A 451 -3.87 -9.83 28.87
CA ILE A 451 -4.34 -8.45 28.85
C ILE A 451 -3.26 -7.61 28.17
N ARG A 452 -3.65 -6.77 27.21
CA ARG A 452 -2.81 -5.73 26.62
C ARG A 452 -3.38 -4.38 27.00
N MET A 453 -2.54 -3.52 27.53
CA MET A 453 -2.86 -2.14 27.87
C MET A 453 -1.98 -1.23 27.03
N GLU A 454 -2.59 -0.29 26.33
CA GLU A 454 -1.92 0.69 25.50
C GLU A 454 -2.30 2.09 26.00
N VAL A 455 -1.31 2.92 26.29
CA VAL A 455 -1.51 4.33 26.66
C VAL A 455 -0.63 5.19 25.79
N GLN A 456 -1.20 6.25 25.24
CA GLN A 456 -0.50 7.21 24.40
C GLN A 456 -0.81 8.64 24.86
N HIS A 457 0.15 9.53 24.66
CA HIS A 457 0.00 10.95 24.92
C HIS A 457 0.62 11.74 23.78
N LEU A 458 -0.12 12.70 23.24
CA LEU A 458 0.33 13.62 22.20
C LEU A 458 0.33 15.03 22.77
N LEU A 459 1.48 15.69 22.65
CA LEU A 459 1.72 17.07 23.05
C LEU A 459 1.96 17.89 21.79
N SER A 460 1.09 18.87 21.55
CA SER A 460 1.18 19.79 20.42
C SER A 460 0.68 21.17 20.81
N LYS A 461 1.26 22.21 20.18
CA LYS A 461 0.78 23.60 20.34
C LYS A 461 -0.14 24.01 19.19
N GLN A 462 -0.01 23.34 18.05
CA GLN A 462 -0.76 23.59 16.82
C GLN A 462 -1.95 22.64 16.73
N ASP A 463 -2.69 22.72 15.61
CA ASP A 463 -3.83 21.87 15.31
C ASP A 463 -4.82 21.82 16.50
N GLU A 464 -5.35 20.63 16.81
CA GLU A 464 -6.23 20.34 17.92
C GLU A 464 -5.52 20.19 19.28
N LYS A 465 -4.24 20.54 19.38
CA LYS A 465 -3.39 20.54 20.58
C LYS A 465 -3.20 19.13 21.19
N ASN A 466 -3.48 18.96 22.47
CA ASN A 466 -3.04 17.79 23.23
C ASN A 466 -4.09 16.69 23.31
N TRP A 467 -3.64 15.45 23.16
CA TRP A 467 -4.49 14.26 23.19
C TRP A 467 -3.95 13.19 24.14
N ALA A 468 -4.87 12.40 24.68
CA ALA A 468 -4.55 11.17 25.40
C ALA A 468 -5.33 10.01 24.78
N ASN A 469 -4.72 8.85 24.67
CA ASN A 469 -5.40 7.61 24.26
C ASN A 469 -5.12 6.52 25.28
N ALA A 470 -6.14 5.74 25.62
CA ALA A 470 -5.99 4.54 26.44
C ALA A 470 -6.83 3.40 25.85
N MET A 471 -6.26 2.21 25.77
CA MET A 471 -6.94 1.02 25.30
C MET A 471 -6.58 -0.19 26.18
N LEU A 472 -7.58 -1.02 26.44
CA LEU A 472 -7.45 -2.30 27.11
C LEU A 472 -8.02 -3.38 26.20
N GLU A 473 -7.23 -4.42 25.95
CA GLU A 473 -7.64 -5.61 25.23
C GLU A 473 -7.46 -6.85 26.11
N PHE A 474 -8.50 -7.67 26.22
CA PHE A 474 -8.46 -8.98 26.85
C PHE A 474 -8.63 -10.06 25.80
N THR A 475 -7.63 -10.93 25.67
CA THR A 475 -7.59 -11.99 24.68
C THR A 475 -7.64 -13.36 25.35
N VAL A 476 -8.55 -14.22 24.87
CA VAL A 476 -8.75 -15.63 25.26
C VAL A 476 -8.50 -16.48 24.01
N ALA A 477 -7.24 -16.79 23.78
CA ALA A 477 -6.79 -17.50 22.59
C ALA A 477 -7.30 -18.95 22.56
N PRO A 478 -7.62 -19.49 21.36
CA PRO A 478 -7.55 -18.84 20.04
C PRO A 478 -8.86 -18.14 19.62
N LYS A 479 -9.89 -18.13 20.48
CA LYS A 479 -11.27 -17.89 20.04
C LYS A 479 -11.78 -16.47 20.24
N TRP A 480 -11.47 -15.83 21.37
CA TRP A 480 -12.12 -14.57 21.73
C TRP A 480 -11.11 -13.45 21.98
N PHE A 481 -11.50 -12.24 21.64
CA PHE A 481 -10.90 -11.02 22.18
C PHE A 481 -11.99 -10.00 22.50
N PHE A 482 -11.72 -9.15 23.46
CA PHE A 482 -12.57 -8.04 23.88
C PHE A 482 -11.69 -6.80 24.01
N MET A 483 -12.15 -5.65 23.52
CA MET A 483 -11.42 -4.40 23.62
C MET A 483 -12.33 -3.25 24.04
N ALA A 484 -11.74 -2.31 24.76
CA ALA A 484 -12.32 -1.01 25.06
C ALA A 484 -11.20 0.02 25.07
N GLY A 485 -11.45 1.17 24.47
CA GLY A 485 -10.50 2.28 24.48
C GLY A 485 -11.19 3.61 24.28
N ASP A 486 -10.44 4.67 24.54
CA ASP A 486 -10.89 6.05 24.43
C ASP A 486 -9.72 6.96 24.06
N SER A 487 -9.91 7.73 22.99
CA SER A 487 -9.05 8.84 22.60
C SER A 487 -9.73 10.16 22.96
N TYR A 488 -9.09 10.96 23.81
CA TYR A 488 -9.65 12.19 24.34
C TYR A 488 -8.81 13.41 23.97
N ASN A 489 -9.42 14.37 23.29
CA ASN A 489 -8.84 15.68 23.02
C ASN A 489 -9.03 16.63 24.22
N TYR A 490 -8.28 16.41 25.28
CA TYR A 490 -8.39 17.27 26.47
C TYR A 490 -7.76 18.67 26.28
N GLY A 491 -6.84 18.79 25.31
CA GLY A 491 -6.08 20.02 25.04
C GLY A 491 -6.82 21.03 24.19
N ASN A 492 -7.98 20.67 23.60
CA ASN A 492 -8.70 21.54 22.68
C ASN A 492 -9.01 22.92 23.32
N PRO A 493 -8.74 24.05 22.62
CA PRO A 493 -9.08 25.37 23.12
C PRO A 493 -10.60 25.59 23.28
N ASP A 494 -11.41 24.95 22.42
CA ASP A 494 -12.86 25.00 22.53
C ASP A 494 -13.33 23.87 23.45
N ASN A 495 -13.99 24.24 24.56
CA ASN A 495 -14.54 23.29 25.51
C ASN A 495 -15.57 22.33 24.88
N ASN A 496 -16.29 22.77 23.83
CA ASN A 496 -17.25 21.92 23.13
C ASN A 496 -16.57 20.89 22.22
N LYS A 497 -15.30 21.11 21.85
CA LYS A 497 -14.48 20.21 21.02
C LYS A 497 -13.54 19.33 21.84
N LYS A 498 -13.63 19.37 23.17
CA LYS A 498 -13.00 18.38 24.06
C LYS A 498 -13.77 17.06 24.00
N LEU A 499 -13.55 16.31 22.93
CA LEU A 499 -14.35 15.14 22.58
C LEU A 499 -13.65 13.83 22.91
N HIS A 500 -14.46 12.88 23.37
CA HIS A 500 -14.10 11.50 23.58
C HIS A 500 -14.47 10.66 22.37
N TYR A 501 -13.49 9.92 21.86
CA TYR A 501 -13.61 8.95 20.77
C TYR A 501 -13.47 7.55 21.35
N TYR A 502 -14.51 7.11 22.06
CA TYR A 502 -14.55 5.79 22.66
C TYR A 502 -14.80 4.73 21.59
N THR A 503 -14.18 3.57 21.76
CA THR A 503 -14.40 2.39 20.92
C THR A 503 -14.40 1.15 21.80
N THR A 504 -15.40 0.29 21.62
CA THR A 504 -15.44 -1.04 22.24
C THR A 504 -15.76 -2.08 21.18
N GLY A 505 -15.30 -3.31 21.39
CA GLY A 505 -15.57 -4.36 20.45
C GLY A 505 -15.18 -5.72 21.00
N PHE A 506 -15.63 -6.74 20.30
CA PHE A 506 -15.20 -8.10 20.54
C PHE A 506 -15.15 -8.85 19.22
N GLY A 507 -14.49 -9.99 19.20
CA GLY A 507 -14.62 -10.89 18.08
C GLY A 507 -14.41 -12.34 18.45
N TYR A 508 -14.96 -13.18 17.60
CA TYR A 508 -14.95 -14.62 17.71
C TYR A 508 -14.30 -15.22 16.46
N THR A 509 -13.31 -16.08 16.69
CA THR A 509 -12.64 -16.84 15.64
C THR A 509 -12.96 -18.31 15.83
N ASN A 510 -13.46 -18.94 14.75
CA ASN A 510 -13.69 -20.37 14.67
C ASN A 510 -13.03 -20.90 13.40
N ASN A 511 -11.99 -21.72 13.58
CA ASN A 511 -11.14 -22.20 12.49
C ASN A 511 -10.60 -21.02 11.65
N SER A 512 -10.94 -20.97 10.36
CA SER A 512 -10.54 -19.96 9.40
C SER A 512 -11.53 -18.81 9.24
N SER A 513 -12.62 -18.81 10.01
CA SER A 513 -13.66 -17.77 9.97
C SER A 513 -13.61 -16.91 11.23
N ARG A 514 -13.78 -15.59 11.07
CA ARG A 514 -13.82 -14.62 12.15
C ARG A 514 -15.00 -13.67 11.98
N ILE A 515 -15.66 -13.36 13.08
CA ILE A 515 -16.67 -12.30 13.19
C ILE A 515 -16.19 -11.32 14.25
N ALA A 516 -16.10 -10.04 13.90
CA ALA A 516 -15.78 -8.97 14.83
C ALA A 516 -16.88 -7.91 14.81
N LEU A 517 -17.27 -7.44 15.99
CA LEU A 517 -18.21 -6.34 16.16
C LEU A 517 -17.54 -5.24 16.95
N THR A 518 -17.57 -4.03 16.39
CA THR A 518 -17.02 -2.83 17.00
C THR A 518 -18.10 -1.77 17.07
N TYR A 519 -18.17 -1.07 18.18
CA TYR A 519 -19.04 0.08 18.38
C TYR A 519 -18.22 1.24 18.91
N GLY A 520 -18.31 2.39 18.26
CA GLY A 520 -17.50 3.53 18.67
C GLY A 520 -17.54 4.69 17.70
N LYS A 521 -16.77 5.71 18.06
CA LYS A 521 -16.58 6.92 17.28
C LYS A 521 -15.23 6.87 16.59
N GLN A 522 -15.25 7.19 15.30
CA GLN A 522 -14.07 7.36 14.49
C GLN A 522 -13.88 8.84 14.17
N ARG A 523 -12.67 9.34 14.44
CA ARG A 523 -12.26 10.70 14.08
C ARG A 523 -12.09 10.80 12.56
N GLU A 524 -12.45 11.95 12.00
CA GLU A 524 -12.03 12.33 10.66
C GLU A 524 -10.50 12.42 10.57
N GLY A 525 -9.94 12.07 9.42
CA GLY A 525 -8.53 12.25 9.14
C GLY A 525 -8.09 11.55 7.87
N ILE A 526 -6.79 11.32 7.77
CA ILE A 526 -6.16 10.68 6.61
C ILE A 526 -5.57 9.35 7.05
N VAL A 527 -5.69 8.33 6.20
CA VAL A 527 -5.01 7.04 6.37
C VAL A 527 -4.04 6.85 5.23
N CYS A 528 -2.78 6.56 5.53
CA CYS A 528 -1.75 6.31 4.54
C CYS A 528 -1.12 4.93 4.68
N VAL A 529 -0.88 4.27 3.55
CA VAL A 529 -0.12 3.03 3.47
C VAL A 529 0.94 3.18 2.37
N GLY A 530 2.22 3.08 2.74
CA GLY A 530 3.32 3.14 1.78
C GLY A 530 3.52 4.49 1.08
N GLY A 531 2.98 5.59 1.61
CA GLY A 531 3.05 6.91 0.97
C GLY A 531 1.92 7.22 0.01
N VAL A 532 0.87 6.39 0.00
CA VAL A 532 -0.41 6.71 -0.64
C VAL A 532 -1.48 6.85 0.42
N CYS A 533 -2.32 7.87 0.31
CA CYS A 533 -3.23 8.29 1.36
C CYS A 533 -4.68 8.40 0.87
N ARG A 534 -5.63 8.25 1.78
CA ARG A 534 -7.06 8.45 1.54
C ARG A 534 -7.69 9.16 2.73
N ASN A 535 -8.59 10.10 2.45
CA ASN A 535 -9.39 10.76 3.47
C ASN A 535 -10.46 9.81 4.01
N VAL A 536 -10.64 9.83 5.32
CA VAL A 536 -11.64 9.04 6.02
C VAL A 536 -12.48 9.98 6.87
N PRO A 537 -13.79 10.11 6.59
CA PRO A 537 -14.66 11.03 7.31
C PRO A 537 -14.90 10.54 8.74
N ALA A 538 -15.35 11.46 9.61
CA ALA A 538 -15.83 11.10 10.93
C ALA A 538 -17.04 10.17 10.81
N SER A 539 -17.08 9.14 11.65
CA SER A 539 -18.22 8.22 11.70
C SER A 539 -18.49 7.72 13.11
N TYR A 540 -19.72 7.30 13.35
CA TYR A 540 -20.15 6.75 14.64
C TYR A 540 -21.16 5.64 14.41
N GLY A 541 -21.05 4.55 15.16
CA GLY A 541 -22.03 3.48 15.17
C GLY A 541 -21.42 2.09 15.27
N PHE A 542 -22.04 1.10 14.63
CA PHE A 542 -21.65 -0.31 14.71
C PHE A 542 -20.97 -0.76 13.42
N LEU A 543 -19.83 -1.43 13.52
CA LEU A 543 -19.13 -2.08 12.43
C LEU A 543 -19.11 -3.59 12.70
N VAL A 544 -19.57 -4.38 11.73
CA VAL A 544 -19.46 -5.84 11.74
C VAL A 544 -18.58 -6.27 10.60
N THR A 545 -17.46 -6.93 10.92
CA THR A 545 -16.55 -7.51 9.95
C THR A 545 -16.64 -9.03 10.02
N ILE A 546 -16.95 -9.65 8.90
CA ILE A 546 -16.97 -11.11 8.75
C ILE A 546 -15.90 -11.48 7.75
N THR A 547 -14.97 -12.35 8.15
CA THR A 547 -13.94 -12.91 7.26
C THR A 547 -13.94 -14.43 7.29
N SER A 548 -13.62 -15.06 6.17
CA SER A 548 -13.46 -16.50 6.08
C SER A 548 -12.47 -16.88 5.00
N ASN A 549 -11.62 -17.86 5.28
CA ASN A 549 -10.76 -18.51 4.30
C ASN A 549 -11.14 -19.99 4.19
N PHE A 550 -11.11 -20.58 2.99
CA PHE A 550 -11.42 -22.00 2.79
C PHE A 550 -10.68 -22.62 1.62
#